data_AF-A0A4Q5R212-F1
#
_entry.id   AF-A0A4Q5R212-F1
#
_cell.length_a   1.000
_cell.length_b   1.000
_cell.length_c   1.000
_cell.angle_alpha   90.00
_cell.angle_beta   90.00
_cell.angle_gamma   90.00
#
_symmetry.space_group_name_H-M   'P 1'
#
loop_
_entity.id
_entity.type
_entity.pdbx_description
1 polymer ?
#
loop_
_entity_poly.entity_id
_entity_poly.type
_entity_poly.pdbx_seq_one_letter_code
_entity_poly.pdbx_strand_id
1 'polypeptide(L)'
;MQFNAETDMVFLLGFSDSQQPDDIREDALAKIKSHPHWESELLRILGTGYYEQALTFIASNGFDHPELFVQPVYKAIMQQSDEVRKTLRNAHSIYDLYPEQFSWQTDRILRTVDRMTDPSAFVPAINMLRAAFEEGSPVQKPAFQCRLQIDRWLKRKADKISTP
;
A
#
# COMPACT_ATOMS: atom_id res chain seq x y z
N MET A 1 10.17 6.35 -29.50
CA MET A 1 9.62 6.07 -28.16
C MET A 1 9.34 7.42 -27.52
N GLN A 2 8.08 7.80 -27.38
CA GLN A 2 7.69 9.09 -26.79
C GLN A 2 7.74 8.93 -25.27
N PHE A 3 8.53 9.77 -24.60
CA PHE A 3 8.55 9.86 -23.13
C PHE A 3 7.16 10.27 -22.64
N ASN A 4 6.58 9.47 -21.75
CA ASN A 4 5.39 9.85 -21.00
C ASN A 4 5.75 9.83 -19.53
N ALA A 5 5.90 11.03 -18.95
CA ALA A 5 6.29 11.23 -17.56
C ALA A 5 5.46 10.39 -16.56
N GLU A 6 4.18 10.16 -16.85
CA GLU A 6 3.31 9.36 -15.99
C GLU A 6 3.70 7.88 -15.94
N THR A 7 3.88 7.27 -17.12
CA THR A 7 4.22 5.84 -17.21
C THR A 7 5.66 5.62 -16.76
N ASP A 8 6.54 6.56 -17.09
CA ASP A 8 7.96 6.50 -16.74
C ASP A 8 8.17 6.55 -15.22
N MET A 9 7.44 7.42 -14.50
CA MET A 9 7.55 7.46 -13.04
C MET A 9 7.04 6.18 -12.40
N VAL A 10 5.88 5.67 -12.80
CA VAL A 10 5.31 4.41 -12.25
C VAL A 10 6.29 3.24 -12.40
N PHE A 11 6.98 3.13 -13.54
CA PHE A 11 8.02 2.11 -13.73
C PHE A 11 9.19 2.30 -12.75
N LEU A 12 9.68 3.53 -12.61
CA LEU A 12 10.77 3.83 -11.67
C LEU A 12 10.41 3.52 -10.22
N LEU A 13 9.15 3.71 -9.81
CA LEU A 13 8.70 3.35 -8.46
C LEU A 13 8.93 1.86 -8.16
N GLY A 14 8.73 0.98 -9.14
CA GLY A 14 9.00 -0.46 -9.00
C GLY A 14 10.48 -0.80 -8.78
N PHE A 15 11.39 -0.01 -9.33
CA PHE A 15 12.84 -0.15 -9.14
C PHE A 15 13.36 0.51 -7.87
N SER A 16 12.53 1.26 -7.16
CA SER A 16 12.89 1.95 -5.92
C SER A 16 12.57 1.16 -4.65
N ASP A 17 12.05 -0.07 -4.76
CA ASP A 17 11.73 -0.88 -3.59
C ASP A 17 13.00 -1.30 -2.83
N SER A 18 12.91 -1.33 -1.51
CA SER A 18 13.88 -1.92 -0.57
C SER A 18 14.34 -3.35 -0.88
N GLN A 19 13.63 -4.12 -1.73
CA GLN A 19 14.06 -5.47 -2.15
C GLN A 19 14.95 -5.48 -3.41
N GLN A 20 15.15 -4.34 -4.06
CA GLN A 20 16.04 -4.21 -5.21
C GLN A 20 17.51 -4.16 -4.77
N PRO A 21 18.45 -4.56 -5.65
CA PRO A 21 19.87 -4.27 -5.45
C PRO A 21 20.10 -2.78 -5.15
N ASP A 22 21.04 -2.49 -4.25
CA ASP A 22 21.24 -1.14 -3.73
C ASP A 22 21.56 -0.12 -4.83
N ASP A 23 22.37 -0.50 -5.82
CA ASP A 23 22.73 0.32 -6.99
C ASP A 23 21.51 0.69 -7.84
N ILE A 24 20.67 -0.30 -8.18
CA ILE A 24 19.43 -0.09 -8.94
C ILE A 24 18.46 0.80 -8.16
N ARG A 25 18.33 0.58 -6.85
CA ARG A 25 17.44 1.37 -5.98
C ARG A 25 17.90 2.82 -5.91
N GLU A 26 19.20 3.05 -5.71
CA GLU A 26 19.79 4.39 -5.61
C GLU A 26 19.66 5.18 -6.91
N ASP A 27 19.91 4.54 -8.06
CA ASP A 27 19.74 5.18 -9.37
C ASP A 27 18.27 5.53 -9.65
N ALA A 28 17.34 4.63 -9.33
CA ALA A 28 15.90 4.89 -9.46
C ALA A 28 15.47 6.06 -8.56
N LEU A 29 15.94 6.09 -7.30
CA LEU A 29 15.66 7.17 -6.36
C LEU A 29 16.20 8.51 -6.83
N ALA A 30 17.45 8.55 -7.30
CA ALA A 30 18.07 9.75 -7.83
C ALA A 30 17.28 10.28 -9.04
N LYS A 31 16.84 9.38 -9.94
CA LYS A 31 16.03 9.74 -11.10
C LYS A 31 14.66 10.30 -10.69
N ILE A 32 13.97 9.66 -9.76
CA ILE A 32 12.67 10.12 -9.25
C ILE A 32 12.81 11.50 -8.60
N LYS A 33 13.76 11.66 -7.68
CA LYS A 33 13.96 12.92 -6.93
C LYS A 33 14.53 14.04 -7.79
N SER A 34 15.12 13.74 -8.95
CA SER A 34 15.52 14.77 -9.94
C SER A 34 14.32 15.48 -10.59
N HIS A 35 13.10 14.93 -10.45
CA HIS A 35 11.87 15.57 -10.92
C HIS A 35 11.39 16.62 -9.90
N PRO A 36 11.28 17.92 -10.26
CA PRO A 36 10.99 19.02 -9.32
C PRO A 36 9.68 18.90 -8.52
N HIS A 37 8.77 18.04 -8.97
CA HIS A 37 7.45 17.82 -8.35
C HIS A 37 7.17 16.33 -8.08
N TRP A 38 8.21 15.55 -7.78
CA TRP A 38 8.10 14.09 -7.61
C TRP A 38 7.05 13.69 -6.54
N GLU A 39 6.90 14.43 -5.44
CA GLU A 39 5.84 14.14 -4.47
C GLU A 39 4.45 14.44 -5.01
N SER A 40 4.28 15.52 -5.79
CA SER A 40 3.00 15.82 -6.46
C SER A 40 2.61 14.71 -7.43
N GLU A 41 3.59 14.12 -8.13
CA GLU A 41 3.37 12.95 -8.96
C GLU A 41 3.02 11.70 -8.13
N LEU A 42 3.64 11.46 -6.98
CA LEU A 42 3.23 10.38 -6.08
C LEU A 42 1.78 10.55 -5.60
N LEU A 43 1.39 11.77 -5.21
CA LEU A 43 0.02 12.10 -4.81
C LEU A 43 -0.97 11.83 -5.95
N ARG A 44 -0.60 12.20 -7.19
CA ARG A 44 -1.39 11.89 -8.39
C ARG A 44 -1.52 10.38 -8.58
N ILE A 45 -0.42 9.64 -8.53
CA ILE A 45 -0.37 8.18 -8.73
C ILE A 45 -1.21 7.44 -7.68
N LEU A 46 -1.20 7.85 -6.42
CA LEU A 46 -2.07 7.32 -5.36
C LEU A 46 -3.57 7.44 -5.69
N GLY A 47 -3.95 8.39 -6.53
CA GLY A 47 -5.33 8.56 -7.01
C GLY A 47 -5.70 7.69 -8.23
N THR A 48 -4.76 6.91 -8.76
CA THR A 48 -4.94 6.10 -9.99
C THR A 48 -5.00 4.60 -9.70
N GLY A 49 -5.11 3.77 -10.74
CA GLY A 49 -4.95 2.31 -10.62
C GLY A 49 -3.54 1.84 -10.26
N TYR A 50 -2.56 2.75 -10.17
CA TYR A 50 -1.16 2.46 -9.81
C TYR A 50 -0.81 2.85 -8.36
N TYR A 51 -1.80 2.95 -7.48
CA TYR A 51 -1.60 3.32 -6.08
C TYR A 51 -0.63 2.37 -5.34
N GLU A 52 -0.60 1.08 -5.71
CA GLU A 52 0.29 0.08 -5.11
C GLU A 52 1.78 0.44 -5.32
N GLN A 53 2.14 0.97 -6.50
CA GLN A 53 3.52 1.39 -6.79
C GLN A 53 3.93 2.59 -5.94
N ALA A 54 3.03 3.57 -5.76
CA ALA A 54 3.28 4.70 -4.88
C ALA A 54 3.42 4.28 -3.41
N LEU A 55 2.54 3.40 -2.91
CA LEU A 55 2.65 2.85 -1.56
C LEU A 55 3.95 2.05 -1.36
N THR A 56 4.40 1.31 -2.38
CA THR A 56 5.66 0.56 -2.35
C THR A 56 6.86 1.49 -2.23
N PHE A 57 6.89 2.57 -3.04
CA PHE A 57 7.91 3.61 -2.95
C PHE A 57 7.94 4.22 -1.55
N ILE A 58 6.79 4.66 -1.04
CA ILE A 58 6.68 5.37 0.24
C ILE A 58 7.10 4.46 1.40
N ALA A 59 6.64 3.21 1.43
CA ALA A 59 7.02 2.23 2.45
C ALA A 59 8.54 2.02 2.52
N SER A 60 9.23 2.09 1.37
CA SER A 60 10.67 1.84 1.25
C SER A 60 11.49 3.08 1.54
N ASN A 61 11.08 4.24 1.01
CA ASN A 61 11.95 5.41 0.89
C ASN A 61 11.46 6.63 1.69
N GLY A 62 10.20 6.63 2.13
CA GLY A 62 9.56 7.77 2.78
C GLY A 62 9.18 8.89 1.82
N PHE A 63 8.83 10.04 2.40
CA PHE A 63 8.48 11.29 1.73
C PHE A 63 8.92 12.46 2.63
N ASP A 64 9.00 13.66 2.06
CA ASP A 64 9.46 14.85 2.77
C ASP A 64 8.28 15.57 3.46
N HIS A 65 7.05 15.47 2.90
CA HIS A 65 5.86 16.19 3.37
C HIS A 65 4.68 15.26 3.77
N PRO A 66 4.77 14.50 4.88
CA PRO A 66 3.74 13.53 5.32
C PRO A 66 2.30 14.02 5.33
N GLU A 67 2.12 15.28 5.72
CA GLU A 67 0.83 15.93 5.87
C GLU A 67 0.05 15.98 4.56
N LEU A 68 0.74 16.05 3.41
CA LEU A 68 0.11 16.04 2.09
C LEU A 68 -0.43 14.65 1.71
N PHE A 69 0.11 13.59 2.32
CA PHE A 69 -0.21 12.20 1.98
C PHE A 69 -1.33 11.59 2.81
N VAL A 70 -1.82 12.27 3.86
CA VAL A 70 -2.82 11.69 4.78
C VAL A 70 -4.08 11.23 4.04
N GLN A 71 -4.72 12.14 3.30
CA GLN A 71 -5.94 11.83 2.56
C GLN A 71 -5.70 10.87 1.37
N PRO A 72 -4.67 11.07 0.53
CA PRO A 72 -4.35 10.14 -0.55
C PRO A 72 -4.06 8.71 -0.08
N VAL A 73 -3.29 8.53 0.99
CA VAL A 73 -3.01 7.19 1.54
C VAL A 73 -4.27 6.57 2.12
N TYR A 74 -5.10 7.34 2.83
CA TYR A 74 -6.38 6.83 3.32
C TYR A 74 -7.23 6.29 2.16
N LYS A 75 -7.35 7.06 1.06
CA LYS A 75 -8.07 6.63 -0.14
C LYS A 75 -7.45 5.40 -0.80
N ALA A 76 -6.13 5.30 -0.87
CA ALA A 76 -5.45 4.13 -1.42
C ALA A 76 -5.73 2.85 -0.60
N ILE A 77 -5.82 2.96 0.73
CA ILE A 77 -6.23 1.83 1.59
C ILE A 77 -7.68 1.42 1.31
N MET A 78 -8.57 2.39 1.05
CA MET A 78 -9.94 2.11 0.65
C MET A 78 -10.00 1.40 -0.71
N GLN A 79 -9.22 1.85 -1.69
CA GLN A 79 -9.10 1.18 -2.98
C GLN A 79 -8.60 -0.27 -2.84
N GLN A 80 -7.59 -0.51 -2.00
CA GLN A 80 -7.13 -1.87 -1.71
C GLN A 80 -8.22 -2.73 -1.08
N SER A 81 -9.01 -2.15 -0.17
CA SER A 81 -10.14 -2.84 0.46
C SER A 81 -11.17 -3.26 -0.59
N ASP A 82 -11.48 -2.39 -1.55
CA ASP A 82 -12.42 -2.67 -2.63
C ASP A 82 -11.88 -3.73 -3.60
N GLU A 83 -10.59 -3.70 -3.93
CA GLU A 83 -9.96 -4.73 -4.76
C GLU A 83 -9.96 -6.09 -4.07
N VAL A 84 -9.66 -6.17 -2.76
CA VAL A 84 -9.79 -7.43 -2.00
C VAL A 84 -11.22 -7.98 -2.09
N ARG A 85 -12.24 -7.15 -1.85
CA ARG A 85 -13.65 -7.58 -1.94
C ARG A 85 -14.00 -8.08 -3.34
N LYS A 86 -13.56 -7.35 -4.36
CA LYS A 86 -13.79 -7.68 -5.77
C LYS A 86 -13.11 -8.99 -6.15
N THR A 87 -11.86 -9.22 -5.74
CA THR A 87 -11.18 -10.50 -5.94
C THR A 87 -11.92 -11.65 -5.28
N LEU A 88 -12.38 -11.48 -4.03
CA LEU A 88 -13.12 -12.53 -3.31
C LEU A 88 -14.46 -12.86 -3.98
N ARG A 89 -15.23 -11.85 -4.41
CA ARG A 89 -16.51 -12.06 -5.11
C ARG A 89 -16.34 -12.72 -6.47
N ASN A 90 -15.26 -12.40 -7.18
CA ASN A 90 -15.01 -12.87 -8.54
C ASN A 90 -14.17 -14.14 -8.61
N ALA A 91 -13.83 -14.75 -7.47
CA ALA A 91 -13.13 -16.04 -7.47
C ALA A 91 -14.06 -17.14 -8.00
N HIS A 92 -13.55 -17.92 -8.95
CA HIS A 92 -14.27 -18.98 -9.65
C HIS A 92 -13.67 -20.37 -9.39
N SER A 93 -12.40 -20.42 -8.98
CA SER A 93 -11.65 -21.63 -8.68
C SER A 93 -10.93 -21.52 -7.33
N ILE A 94 -10.71 -22.65 -6.67
CA ILE A 94 -9.92 -22.72 -5.42
C ILE A 94 -8.47 -22.24 -5.59
N TYR A 95 -7.98 -22.15 -6.83
CA TYR A 95 -6.64 -21.65 -7.16
C TYR A 95 -6.59 -20.13 -7.34
N ASP A 96 -7.75 -19.45 -7.42
CA ASP A 96 -7.80 -17.99 -7.56
C ASP A 96 -7.44 -17.28 -6.25
N LEU A 97 -7.56 -17.99 -5.12
CA LEU A 97 -7.28 -17.52 -3.78
C LEU A 97 -6.19 -18.38 -3.12
N TYR A 98 -5.16 -17.74 -2.57
CA TYR A 98 -4.08 -18.42 -1.86
C TYR A 98 -3.66 -17.66 -0.59
N PRO A 99 -3.06 -18.33 0.42
CA PRO A 99 -2.82 -17.74 1.74
C PRO A 99 -1.97 -16.46 1.74
N GLU A 100 -0.96 -16.38 0.87
CA GLU A 100 -0.04 -15.25 0.77
C GLU A 100 -0.60 -14.08 -0.04
N GLN A 101 -1.75 -14.26 -0.71
CA GLN A 101 -2.37 -13.23 -1.52
C GLN A 101 -2.60 -11.96 -0.69
N PHE A 102 -2.31 -10.80 -1.27
CA PHE A 102 -2.37 -9.48 -0.62
C PHE A 102 -1.36 -9.21 0.51
N SER A 103 -0.49 -10.17 0.86
CA SER A 103 0.49 -9.97 1.94
C SER A 103 1.47 -8.85 1.63
N TRP A 104 1.89 -8.74 0.36
CA TRP A 104 2.76 -7.66 -0.08
C TRP A 104 2.08 -6.30 0.04
N GLN A 105 0.90 -6.14 -0.54
CA GLN A 105 0.12 -4.89 -0.49
C GLN A 105 -0.15 -4.47 0.94
N THR A 106 -0.52 -5.43 1.80
CA THR A 106 -0.78 -5.19 3.22
C THR A 106 0.48 -4.71 3.94
N ASP A 107 1.63 -5.36 3.76
CA ASP A 107 2.90 -4.90 4.34
C ASP A 107 3.23 -3.46 3.94
N ARG A 108 3.10 -3.13 2.64
CA ARG A 108 3.40 -1.78 2.14
C ARG A 108 2.44 -0.72 2.66
N ILE A 109 1.17 -1.04 2.81
CA ILE A 109 0.19 -0.17 3.47
C ILE A 109 0.60 0.09 4.92
N LEU A 110 0.85 -0.96 5.71
CA LEU A 110 1.13 -0.80 7.14
C LEU A 110 2.44 -0.04 7.38
N ARG A 111 3.48 -0.31 6.59
CA ARG A 111 4.75 0.43 6.63
C ARG A 111 4.60 1.88 6.19
N THR A 112 3.78 2.17 5.18
CA THR A 112 3.46 3.54 4.77
C THR A 112 2.77 4.30 5.89
N VAL A 113 1.75 3.69 6.50
CA VAL A 113 1.02 4.29 7.62
C VAL A 113 1.92 4.52 8.83
N ASP A 114 2.84 3.59 9.14
CA ASP A 114 3.78 3.75 10.25
C ASP A 114 4.80 4.89 10.04
N ARG A 115 4.94 5.41 8.81
CA ARG A 115 5.75 6.60 8.48
C ARG A 115 4.97 7.92 8.58
N MET A 116 3.66 7.87 8.79
CA MET A 116 2.84 9.07 8.94
C MET A 116 3.08 9.73 10.29
N THR A 117 2.79 11.04 10.37
CA THR A 117 2.89 11.82 11.62
C THR A 117 1.94 11.31 12.69
N ASP A 118 0.71 10.95 12.31
CA ASP A 118 -0.24 10.24 13.16
C ASP A 118 -0.72 8.94 12.48
N PRO A 119 -0.06 7.81 12.74
CA PRO A 119 -0.50 6.51 12.25
C PRO A 119 -1.89 6.10 12.78
N SER A 120 -2.35 6.66 13.91
CA SER A 120 -3.62 6.29 14.55
C SER A 120 -4.82 6.81 13.75
N ALA A 121 -4.64 7.91 13.02
CA ALA A 121 -5.65 8.46 12.09
C ALA A 121 -6.10 7.44 11.02
N PHE A 122 -5.30 6.40 10.75
CA PHE A 122 -5.59 5.38 9.75
C PHE A 122 -6.25 4.12 10.32
N VAL A 123 -6.42 4.01 11.64
CA VAL A 123 -7.10 2.86 12.27
C VAL A 123 -8.47 2.57 11.64
N PRO A 124 -9.32 3.57 11.31
CA PRO A 124 -10.57 3.31 10.59
C PRO A 124 -10.35 2.63 9.23
N ALA A 125 -9.44 3.14 8.40
CA ALA A 125 -9.15 2.57 7.08
C ALA A 125 -8.56 1.15 7.18
N ILE A 126 -7.66 0.91 8.14
CA ILE A 126 -7.09 -0.43 8.37
C ILE A 126 -8.15 -1.42 8.85
N ASN A 127 -9.12 -0.99 9.65
CA ASN A 127 -10.27 -1.83 10.00
C ASN A 127 -11.16 -2.14 8.78
N MET A 128 -11.32 -1.19 7.85
CA MET A 128 -12.06 -1.44 6.61
C MET A 128 -11.34 -2.45 5.71
N LEU A 129 -10.00 -2.38 5.64
CA LEU A 129 -9.18 -3.38 4.96
C LEU A 129 -9.29 -4.74 5.65
N ARG A 130 -9.25 -4.80 6.98
CA ARG A 130 -9.47 -6.04 7.75
C ARG A 130 -10.82 -6.66 7.40
N ALA A 131 -11.88 -5.86 7.40
CA ALA A 131 -13.24 -6.28 7.07
C ALA A 131 -13.39 -6.69 5.60
N ALA A 132 -12.46 -6.31 4.71
CA ALA A 132 -12.45 -6.74 3.32
C ALA A 132 -12.31 -8.25 3.18
N PHE A 133 -11.51 -8.86 4.06
CA PHE A 133 -11.30 -10.31 4.05
C PHE A 133 -12.50 -11.14 4.55
N GLU A 134 -13.50 -10.48 5.15
CA GLU A 134 -14.75 -11.13 5.56
C GLU A 134 -15.77 -11.23 4.43
N GLU A 135 -15.54 -10.56 3.29
CA GLU A 135 -16.40 -10.65 2.10
C GLU A 135 -16.66 -12.12 1.71
N GLY A 136 -17.88 -12.40 1.27
CA GLY A 136 -18.26 -13.72 0.77
C GLY A 136 -17.49 -14.05 -0.52
N SER A 137 -17.23 -15.34 -0.75
CA SER A 137 -16.63 -15.85 -1.97
C SER A 137 -17.39 -17.09 -2.47
N PRO A 138 -17.52 -17.29 -3.79
CA PRO A 138 -18.09 -18.53 -4.35
C PRO A 138 -17.26 -19.78 -4.08
N VAL A 139 -16.00 -19.61 -3.70
CA VAL A 139 -15.05 -20.70 -3.41
C VAL A 139 -14.58 -20.65 -1.96
N GLN A 140 -13.98 -21.75 -1.50
CA GLN A 140 -13.42 -21.80 -0.15
C GLN A 140 -12.29 -20.78 0.01
N LYS A 141 -12.42 -19.88 0.99
CA LYS A 141 -11.38 -18.90 1.31
C LYS A 141 -10.24 -19.57 2.08
N PRO A 142 -8.97 -19.33 1.70
CA PRO A 142 -7.84 -19.71 2.54
C PRO A 142 -7.78 -18.81 3.78
N ALA A 143 -7.00 -19.22 4.77
CA ALA A 143 -6.60 -18.33 5.86
C ALA A 143 -5.54 -17.35 5.33
N PHE A 144 -5.97 -16.15 4.92
CA PHE A 144 -5.05 -15.11 4.44
C PHE A 144 -4.06 -14.68 5.53
N GLN A 145 -2.77 -14.83 5.26
CA GLN A 145 -1.70 -14.54 6.23
C GLN A 145 -1.65 -13.05 6.60
N CYS A 146 -1.97 -12.17 5.65
CA CYS A 146 -2.02 -10.73 5.84
C CYS A 146 -3.02 -10.31 6.94
N ARG A 147 -4.07 -11.11 7.23
CA ARG A 147 -5.00 -10.83 8.33
C ARG A 147 -4.28 -10.78 9.67
N LEU A 148 -3.32 -11.68 9.90
CA LEU A 148 -2.51 -11.69 11.12
C LEU A 148 -1.63 -10.44 11.22
N GLN A 149 -1.13 -9.92 10.09
CA GLN A 149 -0.35 -8.69 10.07
C GLN A 149 -1.20 -7.48 10.47
N ILE A 150 -2.42 -7.40 9.91
CA ILE A 150 -3.40 -6.36 10.23
C ILE A 150 -3.80 -6.43 11.71
N ASP A 151 -4.18 -7.60 12.21
CA ASP A 151 -4.59 -7.79 13.61
C ASP A 151 -3.47 -7.41 14.58
N ARG A 152 -2.22 -7.81 14.29
CA ARG A 152 -1.06 -7.41 15.10
C ARG A 152 -0.84 -5.90 15.07
N TRP A 153 -0.99 -5.26 13.91
CA TRP A 153 -0.83 -3.82 13.80
C TRP A 153 -1.90 -3.07 14.61
N LEU A 154 -3.18 -3.47 14.46
CA LEU A 154 -4.30 -2.88 15.20
C LEU A 154 -4.12 -3.03 16.71
N LYS A 155 -3.71 -4.21 17.19
CA LYS A 155 -3.42 -4.44 18.61
C LYS A 155 -2.34 -3.49 19.13
N ARG A 156 -1.22 -3.35 18.41
CA ARG A 156 -0.15 -2.42 18.79
C ARG A 156 -0.62 -0.97 18.90
N LYS A 157 -1.59 -0.54 18.08
CA LYS A 157 -2.15 0.81 18.17
C LYS A 157 -3.11 0.97 19.34
N ALA A 158 -3.93 -0.04 19.64
CA ALA A 158 -4.81 -0.04 20.81
C ALA A 158 -4.03 0.04 22.13
N ASP A 159 -2.93 -0.72 22.25
CA ASP A 159 -2.09 -0.74 23.46
C ASP A 159 -1.40 0.62 23.70
N LYS A 160 -1.01 1.34 22.63
CA LYS A 160 -0.41 2.68 22.72
C LYS A 160 -1.39 3.77 23.14
N ILE A 161 -2.70 3.58 22.95
CA ILE A 161 -3.74 4.53 23.39
C ILE A 161 -4.06 4.33 24.88
N SER A 162 -3.71 3.16 25.45
CA SER A 162 -4.05 2.78 26.83
C SER A 162 -2.94 3.08 27.84
N THR A 163 -1.86 3.75 27.44
CA THR A 163 -0.78 4.18 28.35
C THR A 163 -0.88 5.69 28.56
N PRO A 164 -1.28 6.16 29.75
CA PRO A 164 -1.40 7.59 30.09
C PRO A 164 -0.05 8.29 30.22
#